data_AF-A0AA36CCP7-F1
#
_entry.id   AF-A0AA36CCP7-F1
#
_cell.length_a   1.000
_cell.length_b   1.000
_cell.length_c   1.000
_cell.angle_alpha   90.00
_cell.angle_beta   90.00
_cell.angle_gamma   90.00
#
_symmetry.space_group_name_H-M   'P 1'
#
loop_
_entity.id
_entity.type
_entity.pdbx_description
1 polymer ?
#
loop_
_entity_poly.entity_id
_entity_poly.type
_entity_poly.pdbx_seq_one_letter_code
_entity_poly.pdbx_strand_id
1 'polypeptide(L)'
;MLAHTSKIRDDLELDVLELKLHWCVRAHSYIDAYRTGRIYENPTPAPWAINDPRRRTFKRNCTDGTDACKKRKRNYAKNLKRLKQLNETTHGDYEVEENKFMDWSDDELKQVGAVRNQGSCGSCWAFATSAAVETQMNYKNNRTGAIRRAYPEQYLVDCATNNYGCGGGWPSAAMEYIREYGTPRGAAYPYAGKVTKCKAGLTLEKPISSVTDLTGNVAAAMNFITNNGPITACFFVCNGFYSYKSGIYTTDCTPSSPGFLGGHAVAIIGYGTNAAGINYWLVRNSWGADWGLGGYFMIERGADIAGFETWELMGPTTVLLP
;
A
#
# COMPACT_ATOMS: atom_id res chain seq x y z
N MET A 1 18.21 48.79 7.10
CA MET A 1 18.26 47.46 7.75
C MET A 1 17.04 46.64 7.35
N LEU A 2 16.94 46.28 6.07
CA LEU A 2 15.86 45.46 5.51
C LEU A 2 16.50 44.63 4.39
N ALA A 3 16.99 43.42 4.67
CA ALA A 3 17.47 42.48 3.63
C ALA A 3 17.82 41.05 4.13
N HIS A 4 17.32 40.56 5.28
CA HIS A 4 17.72 39.22 5.76
C HIS A 4 16.57 38.26 6.13
N THR A 5 15.31 38.64 5.88
CA THR A 5 14.16 37.80 6.22
C THR A 5 13.53 37.05 5.03
N SER A 6 13.96 37.27 3.78
CA SER A 6 13.43 36.50 2.63
C SER A 6 14.12 35.14 2.47
N LYS A 7 15.44 35.06 2.68
CA LYS A 7 16.22 33.85 2.41
C LYS A 7 15.89 32.66 3.33
N ILE A 8 15.55 32.92 4.59
CA ILE A 8 15.16 31.88 5.57
C ILE A 8 13.77 31.30 5.27
N ARG A 9 12.90 32.07 4.60
CA ARG A 9 11.55 31.61 4.27
C ARG A 9 11.57 30.69 3.04
N ASP A 10 12.48 30.96 2.10
CA ASP A 10 12.69 30.13 0.90
C ASP A 10 13.37 28.79 1.25
N ASP A 11 14.29 28.76 2.24
CA ASP A 11 14.94 27.52 2.69
C ASP A 11 13.97 26.59 3.48
N LEU A 12 13.01 27.15 4.23
CA LEU A 12 11.96 26.38 4.94
C LEU A 12 10.89 25.81 4.00
N GLU A 13 10.64 26.43 2.85
CA GLU A 13 9.74 25.89 1.82
C GLU A 13 10.40 24.73 1.06
N LEU A 14 11.72 24.76 0.90
CA LEU A 14 12.50 23.67 0.31
C LEU A 14 12.60 22.43 1.22
N ASP A 15 12.74 22.61 2.54
CA ASP A 15 12.79 21.49 3.50
C ASP A 15 11.45 20.74 3.63
N VAL A 16 10.32 21.44 3.45
CA VAL A 16 8.99 20.80 3.37
C VAL A 16 8.79 20.09 2.03
N LEU A 17 9.51 20.48 0.98
CA LEU A 17 9.54 19.81 -0.32
C LEU A 17 10.45 18.57 -0.32
N GLU A 18 11.55 18.55 0.44
CA GLU A 18 12.38 17.34 0.62
C GLU A 18 11.74 16.29 1.54
N LEU A 19 10.94 16.71 2.53
CA LEU A 19 10.12 15.80 3.35
C LEU A 19 8.86 15.28 2.62
N LYS A 20 8.48 15.86 1.48
CA LYS A 20 7.46 15.31 0.56
C LYS A 20 7.98 14.15 -0.28
N LEU A 21 9.28 13.83 -0.23
CA LEU A 21 9.91 12.74 -0.99
C LEU A 21 9.86 11.37 -0.26
N HIS A 22 8.82 11.12 0.52
CA HIS A 22 8.60 9.83 1.20
C HIS A 22 7.77 8.89 0.33
N TRP A 23 8.38 8.37 -0.75
CA TRP A 23 7.84 7.27 -1.57
C TRP A 23 7.25 6.15 -0.70
N CYS A 24 6.29 5.37 -1.20
CA CYS A 24 5.84 4.13 -0.55
C CYS A 24 6.96 3.09 -0.34
N VAL A 25 8.24 3.44 -0.47
CA VAL A 25 9.32 2.48 -0.61
C VAL A 25 10.59 2.97 0.08
N ARG A 26 10.97 2.27 1.16
CA ARG A 26 12.38 2.06 1.52
C ARG A 26 12.64 0.82 2.38
N ALA A 27 11.67 -0.08 2.54
CA ALA A 27 11.84 -1.26 3.40
C ALA A 27 12.97 -2.21 2.94
N HIS A 28 13.30 -2.24 1.65
CA HIS A 28 14.12 -3.29 1.03
C HIS A 28 15.63 -3.17 1.19
N SER A 29 16.13 -2.01 1.62
CA SER A 29 17.53 -1.86 2.06
C SER A 29 17.91 -2.88 3.16
N TYR A 30 16.93 -3.53 3.80
CA TYR A 30 17.10 -4.40 4.96
C TYR A 30 16.80 -5.89 4.71
N ILE A 31 16.24 -6.31 3.57
CA ILE A 31 15.93 -7.75 3.30
C ILE A 31 17.21 -8.58 3.19
N ASP A 32 18.17 -8.13 2.39
CA ASP A 32 19.43 -8.83 2.21
C ASP A 32 20.27 -8.78 3.49
N ALA A 33 20.21 -7.67 4.23
CA ALA A 33 20.86 -7.50 5.53
C ALA A 33 20.30 -8.48 6.58
N TYR A 34 18.97 -8.62 6.67
CA TYR A 34 18.31 -9.55 7.60
C TYR A 34 18.56 -11.02 7.22
N ARG A 35 18.53 -11.36 5.93
CA ARG A 35 18.80 -12.73 5.43
C ARG A 35 20.25 -13.17 5.59
N THR A 36 21.19 -12.24 5.56
CA THR A 36 22.64 -12.55 5.64
C THR A 36 23.24 -12.37 7.03
N GLY A 37 22.43 -12.01 8.03
CA GLY A 37 22.89 -11.75 9.40
C GLY A 37 23.80 -10.52 9.53
N ARG A 38 23.89 -9.69 8.48
CA ARG A 38 24.67 -8.45 8.48
C ARG A 38 23.78 -7.31 8.95
N ILE A 39 23.80 -7.05 10.25
CA ILE A 39 23.18 -5.84 10.81
C ILE A 39 24.06 -4.66 10.36
N TYR A 40 23.62 -3.92 9.34
CA TYR A 40 24.21 -2.61 9.07
C TYR A 40 23.79 -1.67 10.19
N GLU A 41 24.78 -1.01 10.80
CA GLU A 41 24.54 0.04 11.79
C GLU A 41 23.57 1.07 11.20
N ASN A 42 22.54 1.41 11.98
CA ASN A 42 21.54 2.41 11.63
C ASN A 42 22.20 3.65 11.04
N PRO A 43 21.73 4.22 9.91
CA PRO A 43 21.97 5.63 9.69
C PRO A 43 21.29 6.36 10.84
N THR A 44 22.10 6.97 11.70
CA THR A 44 21.66 7.80 12.82
C THR A 44 20.56 8.77 12.35
N PRO A 45 19.42 8.87 13.07
CA PRO A 45 18.46 9.94 12.82
C PRO A 45 19.19 11.28 12.86
N ALA A 46 18.86 12.18 11.94
CA ALA A 46 19.42 13.53 11.95
C ALA A 46 19.24 14.17 13.35
N PRO A 47 20.27 14.84 13.92
CA PRO A 47 20.31 15.27 15.32
C PRO A 47 19.14 16.16 15.79
N TRP A 48 18.35 16.73 14.88
CA TRP A 48 17.22 17.61 15.20
C TRP A 48 15.93 16.86 15.57
N ALA A 49 15.82 15.55 15.33
CA ALA A 49 14.66 14.75 15.75
C ALA A 49 14.56 14.55 17.28
N ILE A 50 15.58 14.97 18.04
CA ILE A 50 15.73 14.66 19.47
C ILE A 50 15.28 15.81 20.40
N ASN A 51 15.10 17.05 19.91
CA ASN A 51 14.90 18.22 20.79
C ASN A 51 13.60 19.02 20.53
N ASP A 52 12.44 18.35 20.42
CA ASP A 52 11.14 19.03 20.58
C ASP A 52 10.66 18.95 22.04
N PRO A 53 10.67 20.06 22.80
CA PRO A 53 10.34 20.08 24.24
C PRO A 53 8.87 19.74 24.53
N ARG A 54 8.02 19.57 23.52
CA ARG A 54 6.59 19.23 23.68
C ARG A 54 6.28 17.72 23.67
N ARG A 55 7.30 16.86 23.48
CA ARG A 55 7.11 15.40 23.40
C ARG A 55 7.40 14.70 24.73
N ARG A 56 6.49 14.82 25.70
CA ARG A 56 6.46 13.90 26.86
C ARG A 56 5.38 12.84 26.68
N THR A 57 5.87 11.59 26.59
CA THR A 57 5.24 10.30 26.90
C THR A 57 4.04 9.85 26.08
N PHE A 58 4.29 8.99 25.09
CA PHE A 58 3.34 7.95 24.69
C PHE A 58 4.09 6.61 24.50
N LYS A 59 4.18 5.85 25.59
CA LYS A 59 4.51 4.42 25.57
C LYS A 59 3.48 3.70 26.44
N ARG A 60 2.99 2.58 25.90
CA ARG A 60 2.34 1.41 26.51
C ARG A 60 0.89 1.17 26.10
N ASN A 61 0.71 -0.05 25.56
CA ASN A 61 -0.53 -0.81 25.50
C ASN A 61 -1.36 -0.61 26.77
N CYS A 62 -2.64 -0.34 26.56
CA CYS A 62 -3.57 0.09 27.59
C CYS A 62 -4.27 -1.12 28.21
N THR A 63 -3.56 -1.87 29.06
CA THR A 63 -4.08 -3.06 29.77
C THR A 63 -4.34 -2.82 31.26
N ASP A 64 -3.95 -1.66 31.82
CA ASP A 64 -4.24 -1.31 33.21
C ASP A 64 -5.49 -0.42 33.33
N GLY A 65 -6.33 -0.67 34.33
CA GLY A 65 -7.64 0.00 34.53
C GLY A 65 -7.56 1.48 34.95
N THR A 66 -6.49 2.20 34.59
CA THR A 66 -6.21 3.58 35.02
C THR A 66 -7.15 4.60 34.37
N ASP A 67 -7.35 5.76 35.02
CA ASP A 67 -8.27 6.80 34.56
C ASP A 67 -7.87 7.43 33.23
N ALA A 68 -6.57 7.48 32.92
CA ALA A 68 -6.06 7.87 31.61
C ALA A 68 -6.44 6.84 30.52
N CYS A 69 -6.44 5.55 30.83
CA CYS A 69 -6.87 4.49 29.93
C CYS A 69 -8.40 4.52 29.70
N LYS A 70 -9.17 4.74 30.76
CA LYS A 70 -10.64 4.95 30.69
C LYS A 70 -11.00 6.21 29.88
N LYS A 71 -10.18 7.26 29.94
CA LYS A 71 -10.36 8.49 29.14
C LYS A 71 -10.08 8.22 27.65
N ARG A 72 -9.09 7.40 27.32
CA ARG A 72 -8.79 6.97 25.94
C ARG A 72 -9.89 6.10 25.33
N LYS A 73 -10.41 5.09 26.06
CA LYS A 73 -11.58 4.31 25.62
C LYS A 73 -12.83 5.18 25.41
N ARG A 74 -13.06 6.16 26.30
CA ARG A 74 -14.16 7.14 26.16
C ARG A 74 -13.98 8.06 24.95
N ASN A 75 -12.75 8.47 24.63
CA ASN A 75 -12.46 9.28 23.44
C ASN A 75 -12.59 8.48 22.14
N TYR A 76 -12.15 7.22 22.12
CA TYR A 76 -12.36 6.31 21.00
C TYR A 76 -13.86 6.06 20.75
N ALA A 77 -14.64 5.80 21.81
CA ALA A 77 -16.09 5.66 21.71
C ALA A 77 -16.80 6.96 21.27
N LYS A 78 -16.32 8.13 21.70
CA LYS A 78 -16.81 9.45 21.22
C LYS A 78 -16.46 9.68 19.75
N ASN A 79 -15.26 9.31 19.32
CA ASN A 79 -14.83 9.42 17.93
C ASN A 79 -15.61 8.46 17.03
N LEU A 80 -15.89 7.23 17.47
CA LEU A 80 -16.80 6.30 16.80
C LEU A 80 -18.22 6.86 16.66
N LYS A 81 -18.77 7.50 17.70
CA LYS A 81 -20.08 8.17 17.61
C LYS A 81 -20.07 9.37 16.65
N ARG A 82 -18.98 10.15 16.64
CA ARG A 82 -18.80 11.27 15.72
C ARG A 82 -18.63 10.81 14.27
N LEU A 83 -17.93 9.70 14.04
CA LEU A 83 -17.81 9.06 12.73
C LEU A 83 -19.14 8.50 12.25
N LYS A 84 -19.96 7.91 13.13
CA LYS A 84 -21.35 7.51 12.80
C LYS A 84 -22.23 8.70 12.44
N GLN A 85 -22.18 9.80 13.20
CA GLN A 85 -22.93 11.03 12.90
C GLN A 85 -22.47 11.72 11.59
N LEU A 86 -21.17 11.68 11.29
CA LEU A 86 -20.64 12.18 10.02
C LEU A 86 -21.06 11.28 8.85
N ASN A 87 -21.16 9.97 9.08
CA ASN A 87 -21.68 9.01 8.08
C ASN A 87 -23.17 9.24 7.77
N GLU A 88 -23.97 9.62 8.78
CA GLU A 88 -25.41 9.90 8.66
C GLU A 88 -25.72 11.24 7.95
N THR A 89 -24.77 12.17 7.89
CA THR A 89 -25.03 13.54 7.42
C THR A 89 -24.51 13.87 6.02
N THR A 90 -23.70 13.00 5.38
CA THR A 90 -23.10 13.35 4.07
C THR A 90 -23.17 12.33 2.93
N HIS A 91 -23.63 11.09 3.11
CA HIS A 91 -23.57 10.12 1.99
C HIS A 91 -24.83 9.25 1.89
N GLY A 92 -25.40 9.20 0.68
CA GLY A 92 -26.57 8.39 0.35
C GLY A 92 -26.36 6.91 0.70
N ASP A 93 -27.49 6.23 0.92
CA ASP A 93 -27.62 4.88 1.44
C ASP A 93 -26.77 3.85 0.67
N TYR A 94 -25.55 3.61 1.14
CA TYR A 94 -24.78 2.42 0.77
C TYR A 94 -24.90 1.41 1.91
N GLU A 95 -25.84 0.47 1.78
CA GLU A 95 -25.91 -0.70 2.65
C GLU A 95 -24.73 -1.64 2.33
N VAL A 96 -23.65 -1.52 3.11
CA VAL A 96 -22.56 -2.50 3.10
C VAL A 96 -22.91 -3.57 4.14
N GLU A 97 -23.40 -4.73 3.69
CA GLU A 97 -23.62 -5.86 4.60
C GLU A 97 -22.29 -6.34 5.20
N GLU A 98 -22.14 -6.18 6.52
CA GLU A 98 -20.92 -6.47 7.31
C GLU A 98 -20.48 -7.96 7.29
N ASN A 99 -21.27 -8.86 6.68
CA ASN A 99 -21.01 -10.31 6.62
C ASN A 99 -20.39 -10.82 5.30
N LYS A 100 -20.02 -9.95 4.35
CA LYS A 100 -19.36 -10.38 3.12
C LYS A 100 -17.88 -10.69 3.35
N PHE A 101 -17.49 -11.94 3.14
CA PHE A 101 -16.12 -12.31 2.79
C PHE A 101 -15.94 -12.07 1.29
N MET A 102 -14.79 -11.52 0.91
CA MET A 102 -14.40 -11.35 -0.49
C MET A 102 -12.96 -11.80 -0.66
N ASP A 103 -12.71 -12.70 -1.60
CA ASP A 103 -11.38 -13.16 -1.94
C ASP A 103 -11.27 -13.36 -3.45
N TRP A 104 -10.54 -12.46 -4.11
CA TRP A 104 -10.32 -12.53 -5.55
C TRP A 104 -9.38 -13.67 -5.97
N SER A 105 -8.66 -14.29 -5.03
CA SER A 105 -7.76 -15.42 -5.27
C SER A 105 -8.44 -16.79 -5.21
N ASP A 106 -9.72 -16.85 -4.82
CA ASP A 106 -10.51 -18.09 -4.81
C ASP A 106 -10.41 -18.83 -6.16
N ASP A 107 -10.23 -20.15 -6.08
CA ASP A 107 -10.03 -21.07 -7.20
C ASP A 107 -11.22 -21.11 -8.15
N GLU A 108 -12.42 -20.68 -7.73
CA GLU A 108 -13.56 -20.48 -8.63
C GLU A 108 -13.36 -19.27 -9.55
N LEU A 109 -12.67 -18.23 -9.06
CA LEU A 109 -12.38 -17.04 -9.82
C LEU A 109 -11.17 -17.26 -10.75
N LYS A 110 -10.09 -17.90 -10.31
CA LYS A 110 -8.83 -18.11 -11.10
C LYS A 110 -8.23 -16.84 -11.70
N GLN A 111 -8.50 -15.64 -11.18
CA GLN A 111 -8.12 -14.39 -11.86
C GLN A 111 -6.80 -13.78 -11.40
N VAL A 112 -6.41 -14.04 -10.15
CA VAL A 112 -5.18 -13.50 -9.57
C VAL A 112 -3.96 -14.20 -10.19
N GLY A 113 -2.96 -13.43 -10.62
CA GLY A 113 -1.69 -13.95 -11.12
C GLY A 113 -0.88 -14.62 -10.01
N ALA A 114 0.06 -15.50 -10.38
CA ALA A 114 0.97 -16.13 -9.41
C ALA A 114 1.74 -15.07 -8.61
N VAL A 115 1.95 -15.28 -7.31
CA VAL A 115 2.77 -14.39 -6.48
C VAL A 115 4.17 -14.24 -7.09
N ARG A 116 4.61 -12.99 -7.27
CA ARG A 116 5.92 -12.66 -7.84
C ARG A 116 6.88 -12.16 -6.76
N ASN A 117 8.15 -11.97 -7.13
CA ASN A 117 9.21 -11.53 -6.23
C ASN A 117 9.97 -10.34 -6.82
N GLN A 118 9.95 -9.21 -6.13
CA GLN A 118 10.66 -7.99 -6.55
C GLN A 118 12.18 -8.00 -6.25
N GLY A 119 12.67 -8.97 -5.46
CA GLY A 119 14.07 -9.04 -5.05
C GLY A 119 14.50 -7.81 -4.24
N SER A 120 15.71 -7.31 -4.51
CA SER A 120 16.31 -6.16 -3.81
C SER A 120 15.92 -4.79 -4.42
N CYS A 121 15.13 -4.77 -5.49
CA CYS A 121 14.67 -3.54 -6.12
C CYS A 121 13.43 -2.99 -5.38
N GLY A 122 13.45 -1.71 -5.01
CA GLY A 122 12.33 -0.96 -4.43
C GLY A 122 11.19 -0.71 -5.42
N SER A 123 10.61 -1.76 -5.97
CA SER A 123 9.60 -1.75 -7.04
C SER A 123 8.24 -2.29 -6.60
N CYS A 124 8.00 -2.43 -5.30
CA CYS A 124 6.73 -2.92 -4.76
C CYS A 124 5.51 -2.15 -5.28
N TRP A 125 5.68 -0.85 -5.53
CA TRP A 125 4.68 0.00 -6.18
C TRP A 125 4.24 -0.55 -7.55
N ALA A 126 5.19 -0.97 -8.39
CA ALA A 126 4.91 -1.55 -9.70
C ALA A 126 4.22 -2.91 -9.56
N PHE A 127 4.66 -3.76 -8.62
CA PHE A 127 4.03 -5.06 -8.35
C PHE A 127 2.60 -4.92 -7.84
N ALA A 128 2.35 -4.00 -6.90
CA ALA A 128 1.02 -3.71 -6.38
C ALA A 128 0.08 -3.27 -7.52
N THR A 129 0.52 -2.30 -8.34
CA THR A 129 -0.24 -1.83 -9.49
C THR A 129 -0.51 -2.94 -10.50
N SER A 130 0.51 -3.70 -10.91
CA SER A 130 0.36 -4.80 -11.86
C SER A 130 -0.60 -5.87 -11.33
N ALA A 131 -0.50 -6.25 -10.06
CA ALA A 131 -1.39 -7.22 -9.43
C ALA A 131 -2.86 -6.76 -9.41
N ALA A 132 -3.12 -5.47 -9.10
CA ALA A 132 -4.47 -4.94 -9.09
C ALA A 132 -5.08 -4.90 -10.50
N VAL A 133 -4.34 -4.34 -11.47
CA VAL A 133 -4.81 -4.16 -12.84
C VAL A 133 -4.98 -5.52 -13.55
N GLU A 134 -4.02 -6.44 -13.42
CA GLU A 134 -4.11 -7.75 -14.08
C GLU A 134 -5.28 -8.57 -13.57
N THR A 135 -5.56 -8.54 -12.26
CA THR A 135 -6.64 -9.33 -11.66
C THR A 135 -8.00 -8.84 -12.16
N GLN A 136 -8.23 -7.53 -12.18
CA GLN A 136 -9.50 -6.99 -12.69
C GLN A 136 -9.68 -7.25 -14.19
N MET A 137 -8.62 -7.11 -14.99
CA MET A 137 -8.66 -7.41 -16.42
C MET A 137 -9.00 -8.88 -16.67
N ASN A 138 -8.37 -9.80 -15.92
CA ASN A 138 -8.60 -11.23 -16.07
C ASN A 138 -10.04 -11.60 -15.71
N TYR A 139 -10.58 -11.02 -14.63
CA TYR A 139 -11.98 -11.22 -14.25
C TYR A 139 -12.96 -10.83 -15.36
N LYS A 140 -12.76 -9.64 -15.95
CA LYS A 140 -13.61 -9.18 -17.05
C LYS A 140 -13.44 -10.07 -18.29
N ASN A 141 -12.21 -10.48 -18.59
CA ASN A 141 -11.89 -11.34 -19.72
C ASN A 141 -12.49 -12.75 -19.62
N ASN A 142 -12.48 -13.36 -18.43
CA ASN A 142 -13.03 -14.71 -18.27
C ASN A 142 -14.53 -14.77 -18.56
N ARG A 143 -15.25 -13.68 -18.28
CA ARG A 143 -16.68 -13.54 -18.62
C ARG A 143 -16.92 -13.39 -20.13
N THR A 144 -15.90 -13.07 -20.90
CA THR A 144 -15.98 -12.85 -22.35
C THR A 144 -15.17 -13.85 -23.18
N GLY A 145 -14.44 -14.78 -22.56
CA GLY A 145 -13.54 -15.73 -23.23
C GLY A 145 -12.23 -15.10 -23.74
N ALA A 146 -11.89 -13.89 -23.30
CA ALA A 146 -10.71 -13.17 -23.77
C ALA A 146 -9.39 -13.67 -23.12
N ILE A 147 -8.27 -13.47 -23.82
CA ILE A 147 -6.95 -13.97 -23.41
C ILE A 147 -6.50 -13.37 -22.08
N ARG A 148 -6.08 -14.23 -21.14
CA ARG A 148 -5.50 -13.83 -19.84
C ARG A 148 -4.37 -12.81 -20.02
N ARG A 149 -4.45 -11.72 -19.26
CA ARG A 149 -3.54 -10.59 -19.20
C ARG A 149 -2.57 -10.74 -18.02
N ALA A 150 -1.33 -10.35 -18.29
CA ALA A 150 -0.28 -10.16 -17.31
C ALA A 150 0.44 -8.88 -17.73
N TYR A 151 0.72 -8.01 -16.77
CA TYR A 151 1.41 -6.74 -17.02
C TYR A 151 2.79 -6.77 -16.36
N PRO A 152 3.86 -6.35 -17.08
CA PRO A 152 5.22 -6.45 -16.58
C PRO A 152 5.57 -5.26 -15.69
N GLU A 153 5.98 -5.55 -14.46
CA GLU A 153 6.45 -4.55 -13.50
C GLU A 153 7.69 -3.82 -14.02
N GLN A 154 8.55 -4.51 -14.76
CA GLN A 154 9.79 -3.94 -15.30
C GLN A 154 9.53 -2.77 -16.24
N TYR A 155 8.43 -2.81 -17.01
CA TYR A 155 8.07 -1.71 -17.88
C TYR A 155 7.80 -0.44 -17.07
N LEU A 156 7.09 -0.55 -15.95
CA LEU A 156 6.87 0.57 -15.04
C LEU A 156 8.20 1.03 -14.42
N VAL A 157 9.03 0.09 -13.94
CA VAL A 157 10.34 0.41 -13.36
C VAL A 157 11.24 1.19 -14.31
N ASP A 158 11.22 0.87 -15.60
CA ASP A 158 12.09 1.50 -16.60
C ASP A 158 11.48 2.74 -17.26
N CYS A 159 10.15 2.78 -17.44
CA CYS A 159 9.50 3.74 -18.33
C CYS A 159 8.57 4.74 -17.61
N ALA A 160 8.06 4.42 -16.40
CA ALA A 160 7.17 5.33 -15.69
C ALA A 160 7.95 6.52 -15.12
N THR A 161 8.07 7.58 -15.93
CA THR A 161 8.86 8.79 -15.63
C THR A 161 8.32 9.61 -14.47
N ASN A 162 7.09 9.31 -14.02
CA ASN A 162 6.47 9.86 -12.82
C ASN A 162 6.74 9.01 -11.56
N ASN A 163 7.65 8.03 -11.65
CA ASN A 163 8.15 7.19 -10.57
C ASN A 163 9.68 7.04 -10.67
N TYR A 164 10.31 6.39 -9.69
CA TYR A 164 11.77 6.45 -9.46
C TYR A 164 12.42 5.06 -9.62
N GLY A 165 11.81 4.19 -10.44
CA GLY A 165 12.30 2.84 -10.68
C GLY A 165 12.47 2.04 -9.39
N CYS A 166 13.70 1.57 -9.12
CA CYS A 166 14.03 0.87 -7.88
C CYS A 166 14.23 1.79 -6.66
N GLY A 167 14.27 3.11 -6.84
CA GLY A 167 14.34 4.09 -5.76
C GLY A 167 13.01 4.30 -5.03
N GLY A 168 11.91 3.82 -5.63
CA GLY A 168 10.57 3.90 -5.08
C GLY A 168 9.54 4.42 -6.09
N GLY A 169 8.29 4.41 -5.67
CA GLY A 169 7.16 4.83 -6.49
C GLY A 169 5.87 4.85 -5.69
N TRP A 170 4.82 5.38 -6.32
CA TRP A 170 3.46 5.38 -5.82
C TRP A 170 2.56 4.57 -6.77
N PRO A 171 1.76 3.63 -6.25
CA PRO A 171 0.76 2.94 -7.06
C PRO A 171 -0.18 3.89 -7.82
N SER A 172 -0.62 4.98 -7.20
CA SER A 172 -1.39 6.06 -7.82
C SER A 172 -0.73 6.57 -9.11
N ALA A 173 0.52 7.02 -9.01
CA ALA A 173 1.29 7.52 -10.15
C ALA A 173 1.49 6.44 -11.24
N ALA A 174 1.71 5.19 -10.84
CA ALA A 174 1.87 4.10 -11.79
C ALA A 174 0.57 3.77 -12.55
N MET A 175 -0.58 3.78 -11.85
CA MET A 175 -1.89 3.62 -12.50
C MET A 175 -2.18 4.76 -13.47
N GLU A 176 -1.84 5.99 -13.08
CA GLU A 176 -1.95 7.16 -13.94
C GLU A 176 -1.10 7.04 -15.21
N TYR A 177 0.14 6.56 -15.07
CA TYR A 177 1.02 6.30 -16.21
C TYR A 177 0.42 5.25 -17.15
N ILE A 178 -0.13 4.14 -16.61
CA ILE A 178 -0.80 3.12 -17.42
C ILE A 178 -2.04 3.68 -18.12
N ARG A 179 -2.84 4.52 -17.44
CA ARG A 179 -4.03 5.15 -18.04
C ARG A 179 -3.64 6.03 -19.23
N GLU A 180 -2.60 6.85 -19.06
CA GLU A 180 -2.19 7.82 -20.06
C GLU A 180 -1.40 7.19 -21.22
N TYR A 181 -0.39 6.38 -20.92
CA TYR A 181 0.57 5.85 -21.88
C TYR A 181 0.36 4.38 -22.23
N GLY A 182 -0.27 3.61 -21.34
CA GLY A 182 -0.47 2.17 -21.50
C GLY A 182 0.68 1.32 -20.95
N THR A 183 0.57 0.01 -21.14
CA THR A 183 1.54 -0.99 -20.68
C THR A 183 1.55 -2.19 -21.64
N PRO A 184 2.71 -2.82 -21.91
CA PRO A 184 2.79 -3.99 -22.77
C PRO A 184 2.30 -5.26 -22.04
N ARG A 185 2.16 -6.37 -22.78
CA ARG A 185 1.93 -7.70 -22.17
C ARG A 185 3.21 -8.23 -21.51
N GLY A 186 3.04 -9.00 -20.43
CA GLY A 186 4.12 -9.45 -19.54
C GLY A 186 5.29 -10.15 -20.24
N ALA A 187 5.00 -11.04 -21.20
CA ALA A 187 6.05 -11.77 -21.93
C ALA A 187 6.95 -10.86 -22.79
N ALA A 188 6.49 -9.65 -23.14
CA ALA A 188 7.26 -8.71 -23.96
C ALA A 188 8.35 -7.96 -23.18
N TYR A 189 8.29 -7.97 -21.83
CA TYR A 189 9.17 -7.21 -20.95
C TYR A 189 9.46 -7.96 -19.63
N PRO A 190 10.35 -8.97 -19.63
CA PRO A 190 10.69 -9.75 -18.43
C PRO A 190 11.26 -8.90 -17.29
N TYR A 191 11.03 -9.35 -16.05
CA TYR A 191 11.54 -8.66 -14.85
C TYR A 191 13.03 -8.89 -14.64
N ALA A 192 13.77 -7.80 -14.44
CA ALA A 192 15.23 -7.78 -14.29
C ALA A 192 15.69 -7.40 -12.87
N GLY A 193 14.80 -6.90 -12.00
CA GLY A 193 15.14 -6.58 -10.61
C GLY A 193 16.10 -5.39 -10.45
N LYS A 194 16.18 -4.52 -11.46
CA LYS A 194 16.99 -3.30 -11.47
C LYS A 194 16.45 -2.33 -12.53
N VAL A 195 16.79 -1.05 -12.42
CA VAL A 195 16.49 -0.07 -13.49
C VAL A 195 17.33 -0.42 -14.72
N THR A 196 16.68 -0.52 -15.88
CA THR A 196 17.32 -0.68 -17.18
C THR A 196 16.85 0.42 -18.14
N LYS A 197 17.15 0.29 -19.43
CA LYS A 197 16.71 1.26 -20.44
C LYS A 197 15.27 0.96 -20.85
N CYS A 198 14.39 1.95 -20.76
CA CYS A 198 13.03 1.86 -21.29
C CYS A 198 13.04 1.40 -22.76
N LYS A 199 12.41 0.25 -23.04
CA LYS A 199 12.31 -0.33 -24.37
C LYS A 199 11.22 0.35 -25.20
N ALA A 200 11.61 0.93 -26.33
CA ALA A 200 10.69 1.52 -27.30
C ALA A 200 10.10 0.48 -28.28
N GLY A 201 9.08 0.89 -29.05
CA GLY A 201 8.50 0.08 -30.13
C GLY A 201 7.63 -1.09 -29.66
N LEU A 202 7.12 -1.02 -28.42
CA LEU A 202 6.21 -2.02 -27.86
C LEU A 202 4.76 -1.71 -28.23
N THR A 203 3.96 -2.75 -28.44
CA THR A 203 2.50 -2.62 -28.47
C THR A 203 1.99 -2.42 -27.04
N LEU A 204 1.29 -1.31 -26.80
CA LEU A 204 0.79 -0.92 -25.48
C LEU A 204 -0.72 -1.08 -25.41
N GLU A 205 -1.18 -1.68 -24.31
CA GLU A 205 -2.58 -1.75 -23.91
C GLU A 205 -2.89 -0.63 -22.91
N LYS A 206 -4.09 -0.02 -22.97
CA LYS A 206 -4.56 0.97 -21.98
C LYS A 206 -5.70 0.37 -21.12
N PRO A 207 -5.38 -0.52 -20.17
CA PRO A 207 -6.41 -1.27 -19.44
C PRO A 207 -7.17 -0.44 -18.40
N ILE A 208 -6.72 0.75 -18.03
CA ILE A 208 -7.31 1.58 -16.97
C ILE A 208 -8.11 2.73 -17.62
N SER A 209 -9.37 2.90 -17.23
CA SER A 209 -10.20 4.07 -17.60
C SER A 209 -10.18 5.17 -16.55
N SER A 210 -10.13 4.82 -15.27
CA SER A 210 -10.08 5.80 -14.17
C SER A 210 -9.32 5.24 -12.97
N VAL A 211 -8.86 6.14 -12.11
CA VAL A 211 -8.21 5.82 -10.83
C VAL A 211 -9.01 6.51 -9.74
N THR A 212 -9.41 5.77 -8.72
CA THR A 212 -10.21 6.27 -7.60
C THR A 212 -9.37 6.28 -6.32
N ASP A 213 -9.29 7.43 -5.68
CA ASP A 213 -8.71 7.56 -4.34
C ASP A 213 -9.74 7.11 -3.29
N LEU A 214 -9.36 6.09 -2.52
CA LEU A 214 -10.17 5.45 -1.48
C LEU A 214 -9.55 5.68 -0.08
N THR A 215 -8.52 6.52 0.00
CA THR A 215 -7.72 6.75 1.20
C THR A 215 -8.58 7.24 2.36
N GLY A 216 -8.45 6.60 3.51
CA GLY A 216 -9.20 6.88 4.73
C GLY A 216 -10.66 6.43 4.71
N ASN A 217 -11.14 5.79 3.63
CA ASN A 217 -12.53 5.35 3.51
C ASN A 217 -12.64 3.83 3.33
N VAL A 218 -12.63 3.12 4.47
CA VAL A 218 -12.72 1.65 4.53
C VAL A 218 -13.99 1.12 3.85
N ALA A 219 -15.14 1.77 4.05
CA ALA A 219 -16.40 1.33 3.45
C ALA A 219 -16.38 1.46 1.92
N ALA A 220 -15.89 2.59 1.39
CA ALA A 220 -15.71 2.77 -0.04
C ALA A 220 -14.69 1.79 -0.63
N ALA A 221 -13.60 1.52 0.09
CA ALA A 221 -12.61 0.52 -0.32
C ALA A 221 -13.21 -0.89 -0.42
N MET A 222 -13.99 -1.33 0.57
CA MET A 222 -14.69 -2.62 0.52
C MET A 222 -15.69 -2.68 -0.64
N ASN A 223 -16.47 -1.61 -0.84
CA ASN A 223 -17.42 -1.51 -1.93
C ASN A 223 -16.72 -1.58 -3.30
N PHE A 224 -15.58 -0.90 -3.46
CA PHE A 224 -14.77 -0.97 -4.67
C PHE A 224 -14.23 -2.37 -4.90
N ILE A 225 -13.65 -3.01 -3.88
CA ILE A 225 -13.11 -4.37 -3.98
C ILE A 225 -14.21 -5.36 -4.38
N THR A 226 -15.42 -5.20 -3.86
CA THR A 226 -16.56 -6.09 -4.19
C THR A 226 -16.99 -5.97 -5.64
N ASN A 227 -17.09 -4.75 -6.15
CA ASN A 227 -17.74 -4.50 -7.44
C ASN A 227 -16.76 -4.41 -8.61
N ASN A 228 -15.53 -3.97 -8.34
CA ASN A 228 -14.54 -3.65 -9.37
C ASN A 228 -13.31 -4.56 -9.29
N GLY A 229 -12.92 -4.93 -8.07
CA GLY A 229 -11.81 -5.84 -7.78
C GLY A 229 -10.65 -5.19 -7.05
N PRO A 230 -9.47 -5.83 -7.04
CA PRO A 230 -8.39 -5.44 -6.14
C PRO A 230 -7.95 -3.98 -6.28
N ILE A 231 -7.49 -3.44 -5.15
CA ILE A 231 -6.96 -2.08 -4.99
C ILE A 231 -5.52 -2.14 -4.47
N THR A 232 -4.80 -1.04 -4.52
CA THR A 232 -3.44 -0.96 -3.94
C THR A 232 -3.45 -0.21 -2.62
N ALA A 233 -2.54 -0.59 -1.74
CA ALA A 233 -2.31 0.07 -0.47
C ALA A 233 -0.84 0.35 -0.25
N CYS A 234 -0.54 1.39 0.52
CA CYS A 234 0.78 1.64 1.06
C CYS A 234 0.75 1.75 2.58
N PHE A 235 1.82 1.31 3.24
CA PHE A 235 1.91 1.33 4.70
C PHE A 235 3.36 1.29 5.19
N PHE A 236 3.55 1.51 6.48
CA PHE A 236 4.86 1.44 7.10
C PHE A 236 5.23 0.01 7.50
N VAL A 237 6.45 -0.39 7.12
CA VAL A 237 7.02 -1.67 7.51
C VAL A 237 7.98 -1.49 8.67
N CYS A 238 7.80 -2.32 9.70
CA CYS A 238 8.73 -2.48 10.80
C CYS A 238 9.33 -3.90 10.82
N ASN A 239 10.44 -4.10 11.54
CA ASN A 239 11.15 -5.39 11.65
C ASN A 239 10.24 -6.62 11.82
N GLY A 240 9.19 -6.54 12.64
CA GLY A 240 8.30 -7.68 12.93
C GLY A 240 7.50 -8.18 11.71
N PHE A 241 7.31 -7.35 10.68
CA PHE A 241 6.57 -7.74 9.48
C PHE A 241 7.36 -8.72 8.62
N TYR A 242 8.69 -8.64 8.60
CA TYR A 242 9.53 -9.56 7.82
C TYR A 242 9.36 -11.02 8.25
N SER A 243 9.15 -11.23 9.55
CA SER A 243 8.92 -12.55 10.14
C SER A 243 7.47 -13.02 10.08
N TYR A 244 6.55 -12.27 9.44
CA TYR A 244 5.16 -12.70 9.32
C TYR A 244 5.05 -14.08 8.66
N LYS A 245 4.21 -14.94 9.24
CA LYS A 245 3.93 -16.31 8.75
C LYS A 245 2.44 -16.57 8.58
N SER A 246 1.62 -16.14 9.53
CA SER A 246 0.17 -16.36 9.50
C SER A 246 -0.56 -15.44 10.49
N GLY A 247 -1.89 -15.50 10.47
CA GLY A 247 -2.75 -14.72 11.37
C GLY A 247 -3.02 -13.30 10.87
N ILE A 248 -3.78 -12.53 11.63
CA ILE A 248 -4.08 -11.12 11.34
C ILE A 248 -2.95 -10.28 11.93
N TYR A 249 -2.20 -9.61 11.07
CA TYR A 249 -1.09 -8.74 11.45
C TYR A 249 -1.59 -7.46 12.11
N THR A 250 -0.95 -7.10 13.22
CA THR A 250 -1.17 -5.85 13.96
C THR A 250 0.16 -5.29 14.42
N THR A 251 0.27 -3.98 14.50
CA THR A 251 1.48 -3.30 15.00
C THR A 251 1.19 -1.84 15.33
N ASP A 252 1.92 -1.29 16.29
CA ASP A 252 1.98 0.16 16.56
C ASP A 252 3.13 0.82 15.75
N CYS A 253 3.37 0.34 14.51
CA CYS A 253 4.49 0.81 13.70
C CYS A 253 4.21 2.24 13.22
N THR A 254 5.18 3.13 13.44
CA THR A 254 5.15 4.50 12.95
C THR A 254 6.55 4.85 12.43
N PRO A 255 6.71 5.94 11.66
CA PRO A 255 8.04 6.39 11.22
C PRO A 255 9.01 6.71 12.38
N SER A 256 8.50 6.93 13.59
CA SER A 256 9.32 7.18 14.80
C SER A 256 9.67 5.90 15.56
N SER A 257 9.20 4.73 15.12
CA SER A 257 9.45 3.47 15.81
C SER A 257 10.92 3.01 15.60
N PRO A 258 11.62 2.53 16.65
CA PRO A 258 13.03 2.11 16.54
C PRO A 258 13.33 0.99 15.53
N GLY A 259 12.30 0.29 15.05
CA GLY A 259 12.41 -0.75 14.03
C GLY A 259 11.70 -0.39 12.73
N PHE A 260 11.47 0.90 12.45
CA PHE A 260 10.90 1.39 11.19
C PHE A 260 11.90 1.22 10.04
N LEU A 261 11.43 0.65 8.93
CA LEU A 261 12.28 0.28 7.80
C LEU A 261 11.94 1.04 6.52
N GLY A 262 10.78 1.68 6.47
CA GLY A 262 10.32 2.47 5.33
C GLY A 262 8.87 2.17 4.96
N GLY A 263 8.42 2.76 3.86
CA GLY A 263 7.16 2.39 3.23
C GLY A 263 7.25 1.06 2.48
N HIS A 264 6.10 0.44 2.27
CA HIS A 264 5.89 -0.66 1.32
C HIS A 264 4.52 -0.55 0.63
N ALA A 265 4.43 -1.00 -0.62
CA ALA A 265 3.20 -1.02 -1.41
C ALA A 265 2.76 -2.45 -1.71
N VAL A 266 1.46 -2.71 -1.65
CA VAL A 266 0.86 -4.05 -1.75
C VAL A 266 -0.51 -3.98 -2.44
N ALA A 267 -1.05 -5.13 -2.85
CA ALA A 267 -2.39 -5.21 -3.44
C ALA A 267 -3.38 -5.84 -2.44
N ILE A 268 -4.44 -5.13 -2.09
CA ILE A 268 -5.57 -5.67 -1.34
C ILE A 268 -6.44 -6.44 -2.32
N ILE A 269 -6.51 -7.75 -2.15
CA ILE A 269 -7.24 -8.67 -3.04
C ILE A 269 -8.53 -9.19 -2.40
N GLY A 270 -8.90 -8.69 -1.22
CA GLY A 270 -10.04 -9.20 -0.50
C GLY A 270 -10.12 -8.68 0.92
N TYR A 271 -11.12 -9.13 1.64
CA TYR A 271 -11.34 -8.84 3.05
C TYR A 271 -12.25 -9.89 3.69
N GLY A 272 -12.21 -9.96 5.01
CA GLY A 272 -13.10 -10.84 5.76
C GLY A 272 -13.12 -10.53 7.24
N THR A 273 -13.71 -11.46 7.98
CA THR A 273 -13.79 -11.42 9.44
C THR A 273 -13.47 -12.82 9.94
N ASN A 274 -12.57 -12.93 10.92
CA ASN A 274 -12.25 -14.25 11.49
C ASN A 274 -13.32 -14.70 12.49
N ALA A 275 -13.22 -15.94 12.98
CA ALA A 275 -14.15 -16.49 13.96
C ALA A 275 -14.22 -15.71 15.30
N ALA A 276 -13.23 -14.88 15.59
CA ALA A 276 -13.19 -14.02 16.78
C ALA A 276 -13.80 -12.63 16.54
N GLY A 277 -14.36 -12.36 15.35
CA GLY A 277 -14.94 -11.06 15.00
C GLY A 277 -13.93 -9.99 14.60
N ILE A 278 -12.67 -10.35 14.35
CA ILE A 278 -11.64 -9.41 13.91
C ILE A 278 -11.69 -9.29 12.39
N ASN A 279 -11.94 -8.07 11.93
CA ASN A 279 -11.96 -7.71 10.52
C ASN A 279 -10.54 -7.64 9.96
N TYR A 280 -10.33 -8.13 8.74
CA TYR A 280 -9.03 -8.07 8.07
C TYR A 280 -9.15 -7.71 6.59
N TRP A 281 -8.07 -7.12 6.08
CA TRP A 281 -7.76 -7.08 4.65
C TRP A 281 -6.97 -8.33 4.28
N LEU A 282 -7.30 -8.98 3.15
CA LEU A 282 -6.49 -10.03 2.53
C LEU A 282 -5.60 -9.38 1.47
N VAL A 283 -4.29 -9.57 1.59
CA VAL A 283 -3.32 -8.77 0.88
C VAL A 283 -2.28 -9.64 0.18
N ARG A 284 -2.07 -9.41 -1.11
CA ARG A 284 -1.01 -10.03 -1.90
C ARG A 284 0.28 -9.20 -1.77
N ASN A 285 1.35 -9.86 -1.34
CA ASN A 285 2.68 -9.28 -1.25
C ASN A 285 3.51 -9.60 -2.52
N SER A 286 4.71 -9.03 -2.61
CA SER A 286 5.64 -9.13 -3.74
C SER A 286 7.00 -9.69 -3.35
N TRP A 287 7.07 -10.51 -2.29
CA TRP A 287 8.30 -11.09 -1.73
C TRP A 287 8.45 -12.59 -2.02
N GLY A 288 7.73 -13.10 -3.00
CA GLY A 288 7.69 -14.51 -3.36
C GLY A 288 6.71 -15.33 -2.51
N ALA A 289 6.36 -16.52 -3.02
CA ALA A 289 5.37 -17.39 -2.42
C ALA A 289 5.82 -18.04 -1.09
N ASP A 290 7.12 -18.13 -0.84
CA ASP A 290 7.67 -18.70 0.41
C ASP A 290 7.53 -17.78 1.62
N TRP A 291 7.12 -16.52 1.40
CA TRP A 291 6.90 -15.54 2.46
C TRP A 291 5.44 -15.54 2.92
N GLY A 292 5.21 -15.41 4.24
CA GLY A 292 3.85 -15.31 4.79
C GLY A 292 2.96 -16.52 4.47
N LEU A 293 1.70 -16.25 4.15
CA LEU A 293 0.69 -17.21 3.77
C LEU A 293 0.75 -17.47 2.26
N GLY A 294 1.77 -18.20 1.79
CA GLY A 294 1.90 -18.47 0.34
C GLY A 294 2.15 -17.22 -0.51
N GLY A 295 2.75 -16.17 0.07
CA GLY A 295 2.93 -14.85 -0.54
C GLY A 295 1.89 -13.81 -0.15
N TYR A 296 0.92 -14.18 0.68
CA TYR A 296 -0.15 -13.31 1.17
C TYR A 296 0.02 -13.01 2.66
N PHE A 297 -0.73 -12.02 3.13
CA PHE A 297 -0.91 -11.76 4.55
C PHE A 297 -2.30 -11.19 4.82
N MET A 298 -2.72 -11.30 6.08
CA MET A 298 -3.89 -10.60 6.59
C MET A 298 -3.43 -9.47 7.51
N ILE A 299 -4.08 -8.31 7.45
CA ILE A 299 -3.83 -7.17 8.34
C ILE A 299 -5.16 -6.63 8.86
N GLU A 300 -5.21 -6.20 10.13
CA GLU A 300 -6.45 -5.75 10.76
C GLU A 300 -7.05 -4.54 10.01
N ARG A 301 -8.34 -4.65 9.66
CA ARG A 301 -9.11 -3.66 8.91
C ARG A 301 -9.95 -2.80 9.85
N GLY A 302 -9.98 -1.50 9.59
CA GLY A 302 -10.66 -0.47 10.39
C GLY A 302 -9.84 0.06 11.56
N ALA A 303 -8.58 -0.38 11.68
CA ALA A 303 -7.66 0.00 12.75
C ALA A 303 -6.48 0.85 12.25
N ASP A 304 -6.40 1.15 10.95
CA ASP A 304 -5.32 1.92 10.30
C ASP A 304 -3.90 1.46 10.73
N ILE A 305 -3.69 0.14 10.78
CA ILE A 305 -2.43 -0.46 11.22
C ILE A 305 -1.27 0.07 10.38
N ALA A 306 -0.33 0.76 11.01
CA ALA A 306 0.84 1.33 10.32
C ALA A 306 0.48 2.27 9.13
N GLY A 307 -0.66 2.96 9.20
CA GLY A 307 -1.13 3.87 8.16
C GLY A 307 -1.73 3.16 6.94
N PHE A 308 -2.03 1.86 7.03
CA PHE A 308 -2.48 1.04 5.90
C PHE A 308 -3.74 1.55 5.22
N GLU A 309 -4.57 2.32 5.92
CA GLU A 309 -5.83 2.84 5.39
C GLU A 309 -5.73 4.34 5.06
N THR A 310 -4.83 5.07 5.70
CA THR A 310 -4.72 6.54 5.58
C THR A 310 -3.52 7.03 4.78
N TRP A 311 -2.59 6.17 4.40
CA TRP A 311 -1.40 6.58 3.65
C TRP A 311 -1.65 6.67 2.13
N GLU A 312 -2.06 5.58 1.50
CA GLU A 312 -2.56 5.58 0.12
C GLU A 312 -3.43 4.33 -0.10
N LEU A 313 -4.66 4.50 -0.57
CA LEU A 313 -5.53 3.43 -1.09
C LEU A 313 -6.07 3.80 -2.47
N MET A 314 -5.67 3.08 -3.52
CA MET A 314 -6.05 3.41 -4.90
C MET A 314 -6.73 2.25 -5.62
N GLY A 315 -7.92 2.52 -6.16
CA GLY A 315 -8.67 1.59 -6.98
C GLY A 315 -8.57 1.90 -8.48
N PRO A 316 -7.91 1.07 -9.31
CA PRO A 316 -7.99 1.22 -10.75
C PRO A 316 -9.35 0.74 -11.23
N THR A 317 -10.03 1.46 -12.12
CA THR A 317 -11.17 0.92 -12.87
C THR A 317 -10.67 0.49 -14.23
N THR A 318 -10.79 -0.80 -14.53
CA THR A 318 -10.34 -1.36 -15.80
C THR A 318 -11.40 -1.35 -16.90
N VAL A 319 -11.00 -1.43 -18.16
CA VAL A 319 -11.90 -1.58 -19.31
C VAL A 319 -11.59 -2.84 -20.09
N LEU A 320 -12.63 -3.45 -20.67
CA LEU A 320 -12.42 -4.53 -21.63
C LEU A 320 -11.63 -3.97 -22.81
N LEU A 321 -10.57 -4.69 -23.16
CA LEU A 321 -9.76 -4.41 -24.33
C LEU A 321 -10.09 -5.43 -25.42
N PRO A 322 -9.98 -5.05 -26.70
CA PRO A 322 -10.18 -5.96 -27.82
C PRO A 322 -9.33 -7.24 -27.74
#